data_AF-A0A256WHV6-F1
#
_entry.id   AF-A0A256WHV6-F1
#
_cell.length_a   1.000
_cell.length_b   1.000
_cell.length_c   1.000
_cell.angle_alpha   90.00
_cell.angle_beta   90.00
_cell.angle_gamma   90.00
#
_symmetry.space_group_name_H-M   'P 1'
#
loop_
_entity.id
_entity.type
_entity.pdbx_description
1 polymer ?
#
loop_
_entity_poly.entity_id
_entity_poly.type
_entity_poly.pdbx_seq_one_letter_code
_entity_poly.pdbx_strand_id
1 'polypeptide(L)'
;MTKHEKERIKLSKALMKNNAFTALFNRQSRFFYKTGRPLDENSMSSQGFDLFWDRKEISVKQGRNFYAYQHSNGGDFFTGGWLEELVFSKLYSSDRFDQVLKNLKINFKTGLSQFNKNEMDVVLTKGFKTAFVECKAGNIKQEHVYKLRAITDYFLGSFGVPIIVARFMPQANIVEKCKDMGVHIFTPIEYDYLDIEIEKLLK
;
A
#
# COMPACT_ATOMS: atom_id res chain seq x y z
N MET A 1 14.77 3.40 -13.29
CA MET A 1 14.45 4.04 -12.00
C MET A 1 15.28 5.31 -11.83
N THR A 2 14.62 6.47 -11.75
CA THR A 2 15.20 7.80 -11.60
C THR A 2 15.83 7.99 -10.21
N LYS A 3 16.60 9.07 -10.02
CA LYS A 3 17.15 9.45 -8.70
C LYS A 3 16.03 9.67 -7.67
N HIS A 4 14.95 10.35 -8.07
CA HIS A 4 13.80 10.62 -7.20
C HIS A 4 13.09 9.33 -6.76
N GLU A 5 12.89 8.37 -7.66
CA GLU A 5 12.29 7.07 -7.29
C GLU A 5 13.16 6.32 -6.27
N LYS A 6 14.49 6.35 -6.42
CA LYS A 6 15.41 5.74 -5.44
C LYS A 6 15.30 6.39 -4.05
N GLU A 7 15.16 7.71 -3.98
CA GLU A 7 14.99 8.45 -2.72
C GLU A 7 13.64 8.12 -2.05
N ARG A 8 12.56 8.03 -2.84
CA ARG A 8 11.23 7.63 -2.35
C ARG A 8 11.23 6.22 -1.77
N ILE A 9 11.89 5.26 -2.43
CA ILE A 9 12.00 3.89 -1.91
C ILE A 9 12.78 3.85 -0.59
N LYS A 10 13.85 4.64 -0.44
CA LYS A 10 14.58 4.74 0.83
C LYS A 10 13.68 5.32 1.95
N LEU A 11 12.94 6.38 1.64
CA LEU A 11 11.97 6.97 2.57
C LEU A 11 10.86 5.97 2.94
N SER A 12 10.24 5.30 1.97
CA SER A 12 9.22 4.27 2.20
C SER A 12 9.73 3.15 3.11
N LYS A 13 10.97 2.69 2.91
CA LYS A 13 11.59 1.68 3.80
C LYS A 13 11.77 2.21 5.23
N ALA A 14 12.13 3.48 5.39
CA ALA A 14 12.24 4.12 6.71
C ALA A 14 10.87 4.26 7.41
N LEU A 15 9.82 4.57 6.64
CA LEU A 15 8.43 4.62 7.14
C LEU A 15 7.90 3.23 7.51
N MET A 16 8.20 2.20 6.72
CA MET A 16 7.76 0.83 6.97
C MET A 16 8.26 0.27 8.30
N LYS A 17 9.54 0.50 8.63
CA LYS A 17 10.20 -0.13 9.80
C LYS A 17 9.90 0.54 11.15
N ASN A 18 9.32 1.75 11.17
CA ASN A 18 9.22 2.54 12.39
C ASN A 18 7.79 2.58 12.96
N ASN A 19 7.54 1.78 14.00
CA ASN A 19 6.25 1.65 14.66
C ASN A 19 5.78 2.94 15.37
N ALA A 20 6.68 3.88 15.68
CA ALA A 20 6.30 5.13 16.34
C ALA A 20 5.38 6.00 15.47
N PHE A 21 5.39 5.80 14.16
CA PHE A 21 4.53 6.55 13.24
C PHE A 21 3.07 6.08 13.24
N THR A 22 2.73 4.92 13.82
CA THR A 22 1.38 4.32 13.71
C THR A 22 0.26 5.24 14.16
N ALA A 23 0.40 5.86 15.33
CA ALA A 23 -0.60 6.80 15.84
C ALA A 23 -0.76 8.01 14.90
N LEU A 24 0.34 8.48 14.30
CA LEU A 24 0.34 9.58 13.34
C LEU A 24 -0.36 9.21 12.04
N PHE A 25 -0.02 8.07 11.44
CA PHE A 25 -0.69 7.58 10.24
C PHE A 25 -2.19 7.48 10.48
N ASN A 26 -2.63 6.87 11.59
CA ASN A 26 -4.06 6.75 11.90
C ASN A 26 -4.74 8.12 12.07
N ARG A 27 -4.09 9.09 12.71
CA ARG A 27 -4.62 10.46 12.87
C ARG A 27 -4.72 11.17 11.51
N GLN A 28 -3.65 11.12 10.72
CA GLN A 28 -3.58 11.75 9.41
C GLN A 28 -4.59 11.11 8.44
N SER A 29 -4.65 9.79 8.33
CA SER A 29 -5.59 9.09 7.44
C SER A 29 -7.04 9.41 7.80
N ARG A 30 -7.39 9.50 9.10
CA ARG A 30 -8.73 9.95 9.52
C ARG A 30 -9.03 11.38 9.11
N PHE A 31 -8.08 12.30 9.28
CA PHE A 31 -8.23 13.69 8.87
C PHE A 31 -8.39 13.80 7.35
N PHE A 32 -7.54 13.09 6.60
CA PHE A 32 -7.57 13.05 5.15
C PHE A 32 -8.90 12.50 4.63
N TYR A 33 -9.38 11.38 5.17
CA TYR A 33 -10.66 10.80 4.79
C TYR A 33 -11.85 11.76 5.04
N LYS A 34 -11.79 12.55 6.12
CA LYS A 34 -12.85 13.50 6.46
C LYS A 34 -12.83 14.76 5.59
N THR A 35 -11.66 15.22 5.18
CA THR A 35 -11.49 16.55 4.56
C THR A 35 -11.09 16.51 3.09
N GLY A 36 -10.68 15.34 2.59
CA GLY A 36 -10.10 15.16 1.26
C GLY A 36 -8.75 15.86 1.08
N ARG A 37 -8.09 16.28 2.17
CA ARG A 37 -6.84 17.05 2.12
C ARG A 37 -5.86 16.60 3.20
N PRO A 38 -4.55 16.64 2.95
CA PRO A 38 -3.57 16.47 4.01
C PRO A 38 -3.63 17.65 4.99
N LEU A 39 -3.24 17.41 6.25
CA LEU A 39 -2.94 18.48 7.19
C LEU A 39 -1.89 19.45 6.61
N ASP A 40 -2.02 20.74 6.97
CA ASP A 40 -1.26 21.83 6.34
C ASP A 40 0.22 21.82 6.68
N GLU A 41 0.60 21.48 7.91
CA GLU A 41 1.99 21.28 8.33
C GLU A 41 2.02 20.45 9.61
N ASN A 42 2.90 19.45 9.70
CA ASN A 42 3.10 18.67 10.91
C ASN A 42 4.54 18.24 11.08
N SER A 43 4.92 18.09 12.34
CA SER A 43 6.19 17.48 12.71
C SER A 43 6.04 16.61 13.95
N MET A 44 6.89 15.61 14.07
CA MET A 44 7.09 14.85 15.30
C MET A 44 8.59 14.61 15.49
N SER A 45 9.06 14.91 16.68
CA SER A 45 10.37 14.48 17.17
C SER A 45 10.19 13.45 18.26
N SER A 46 11.00 12.40 18.22
CA SER A 46 11.09 11.38 19.26
C SER A 46 12.54 10.92 19.38
N GLN A 47 12.84 10.15 20.42
CA GLN A 47 14.18 9.60 20.61
C GLN A 47 14.51 8.67 19.43
N GLY A 48 15.35 9.16 18.52
CA GLY A 48 15.82 8.43 17.33
C GLY A 48 15.23 8.87 15.99
N PHE A 49 14.25 9.78 15.94
CA PHE A 49 13.80 10.35 14.67
C PHE A 49 13.18 11.75 14.76
N ASP A 50 13.30 12.49 13.66
CA ASP A 50 12.49 13.66 13.35
C ASP A 50 11.72 13.40 12.05
N LEU A 51 10.40 13.57 12.09
CA LEU A 51 9.51 13.42 10.95
C LEU A 51 8.82 14.76 10.69
N PHE A 52 8.85 15.23 9.46
CA PHE A 52 8.11 16.40 8.99
C PHE A 52 7.27 16.01 7.78
N TRP A 53 6.05 16.51 7.68
CA TRP A 53 5.28 16.44 6.44
C TRP A 53 4.27 17.59 6.35
N ASP A 54 4.06 18.03 5.12
CA ASP A 54 3.00 18.96 4.74
C ASP A 54 2.34 18.44 3.45
N ARG A 55 1.66 19.31 2.69
CA ARG A 55 1.08 18.93 1.39
C ARG A 55 2.13 18.70 0.30
N LYS A 56 3.32 19.28 0.40
CA LYS A 56 4.35 19.36 -0.64
C LYS A 56 5.60 18.54 -0.34
N GLU A 57 5.82 18.13 0.88
CA GLU A 57 7.01 17.41 1.24
C GLU A 57 6.82 16.53 2.45
N ILE A 58 7.73 15.59 2.56
CA ILE A 58 7.91 14.74 3.73
C ILE A 58 9.41 14.53 3.91
N SER A 59 9.85 14.59 5.15
CA SER A 59 11.21 14.20 5.49
C SER A 59 11.28 13.41 6.78
N VAL A 60 12.25 12.49 6.83
CA VAL A 60 12.55 11.66 7.99
C VAL A 60 14.05 11.75 8.24
N LYS A 61 14.43 12.26 9.41
CA LYS A 61 15.79 12.18 9.95
C LYS A 61 15.85 11.06 10.97
N GLN A 62 16.83 10.17 10.85
CA GLN A 62 17.06 9.04 11.76
C GLN A 62 18.56 8.92 12.02
N GLY A 63 19.02 9.44 13.17
CA GLY A 63 20.44 9.56 13.47
C GLY A 63 21.14 10.45 12.42
N ARG A 64 22.09 9.86 11.67
CA ARG A 64 22.81 10.55 10.57
C ARG A 64 22.09 10.48 9.21
N ASN A 65 21.07 9.63 9.09
CA ASN A 65 20.35 9.48 7.83
C ASN A 65 19.28 10.56 7.70
N PHE A 66 19.16 11.13 6.51
CA PHE A 66 18.12 12.07 6.14
C PHE A 66 17.48 11.62 4.83
N TYR A 67 16.16 11.46 4.85
CA TYR A 67 15.35 11.09 3.70
C TYR A 67 14.34 12.19 3.47
N ALA A 68 14.21 12.70 2.25
CA ALA A 68 13.25 13.73 1.92
C ALA A 68 12.61 13.46 0.56
N TYR A 69 11.37 13.94 0.42
CA TYR A 69 10.60 13.95 -0.80
C TYR A 69 9.90 15.30 -0.89
N GLN A 70 10.23 16.11 -1.90
CA GLN A 70 9.71 17.47 -2.07
C GLN A 70 8.93 17.57 -3.39
N HIS A 71 7.67 17.14 -3.37
CA HIS A 71 6.74 17.21 -4.50
C HIS A 71 5.29 17.40 -4.01
N SER A 72 4.42 17.94 -4.85
CA SER A 72 3.06 18.44 -4.54
C SER A 72 2.02 17.44 -3.98
N ASN A 73 2.46 16.28 -3.50
CA ASN A 73 1.67 15.19 -2.93
C ASN A 73 2.36 14.56 -1.68
N GLY A 74 3.22 15.29 -0.97
CA GLY A 74 3.91 14.79 0.24
C GLY A 74 2.94 14.25 1.29
N GLY A 75 1.81 14.92 1.46
CA GLY A 75 0.75 14.51 2.38
C GLY A 75 0.01 13.24 1.95
N ASP A 76 -0.27 13.07 0.65
CA ASP A 76 -0.90 11.86 0.10
C ASP A 76 0.07 10.66 0.17
N PHE A 77 1.35 10.93 -0.08
CA PHE A 77 2.39 9.94 0.09
C PHE A 77 2.43 9.47 1.55
N PHE A 78 2.38 10.40 2.51
CA PHE A 78 2.36 10.05 3.94
C PHE A 78 1.06 9.40 4.41
N THR A 79 -0.09 9.56 3.76
CA THR A 79 -1.33 8.91 4.22
C THR A 79 -1.44 7.44 3.84
N GLY A 80 -0.61 6.95 2.91
CA GLY A 80 -0.58 5.55 2.51
C GLY A 80 0.18 5.27 1.22
N GLY A 81 0.28 6.26 0.31
CA GLY A 81 0.87 6.05 -1.02
C GLY A 81 2.32 5.55 -1.02
N TRP A 82 3.07 5.82 0.06
CA TRP A 82 4.44 5.30 0.21
C TRP A 82 4.50 3.77 0.16
N LEU A 83 3.47 3.07 0.66
CA LEU A 83 3.43 1.61 0.71
C LEU A 83 3.11 1.03 -0.66
N GLU A 84 2.14 1.63 -1.36
CA GLU A 84 1.76 1.25 -2.73
C GLU A 84 2.96 1.33 -3.66
N GLU A 85 3.74 2.41 -3.60
CA GLU A 85 4.93 2.57 -4.41
C GLU A 85 6.06 1.61 -4.04
N LEU A 86 6.22 1.34 -2.75
CA LEU A 86 7.23 0.42 -2.26
C LEU A 86 6.94 -1.02 -2.72
N VAL A 87 5.68 -1.42 -2.71
CA VAL A 87 5.19 -2.72 -3.17
C VAL A 87 5.31 -2.81 -4.69
N PHE A 88 4.79 -1.82 -5.42
CA PHE A 88 4.90 -1.75 -6.88
C PHE A 88 6.36 -1.86 -7.33
N SER A 89 7.25 -1.06 -6.74
CA SER A 89 8.66 -1.05 -7.13
C SER A 89 9.34 -2.39 -6.88
N LYS A 90 9.04 -3.08 -5.76
CA LYS A 90 9.60 -4.41 -5.46
C LYS A 90 9.15 -5.43 -6.49
N LEU A 91 7.86 -5.45 -6.82
CA LEU A 91 7.28 -6.42 -7.76
C LEU A 91 7.73 -6.14 -9.20
N TYR A 92 7.65 -4.89 -9.64
CA TYR A 92 8.06 -4.47 -10.99
C TYR A 92 9.56 -4.73 -11.24
N SER A 93 10.43 -4.43 -10.26
CA SER A 93 11.89 -4.63 -10.42
C SER A 93 12.36 -6.07 -10.31
N SER A 94 11.48 -7.00 -9.93
CA SER A 94 11.84 -8.42 -9.76
C SER A 94 11.97 -9.20 -11.06
N ASP A 95 11.36 -8.70 -12.15
CA ASP A 95 11.27 -9.39 -13.45
C ASP A 95 10.62 -10.80 -13.37
N ARG A 96 9.83 -11.06 -12.32
CA ARG A 96 9.14 -12.34 -12.09
C ARG A 96 7.73 -12.40 -12.66
N PHE A 97 7.17 -11.29 -13.13
CA PHE A 97 5.77 -11.18 -13.52
C PHE A 97 5.66 -10.67 -14.95
N ASP A 98 4.67 -11.16 -15.69
CA ASP A 98 4.47 -10.79 -17.09
C ASP A 98 4.02 -9.34 -17.22
N GLN A 99 3.23 -8.87 -16.25
CA GLN A 99 2.81 -7.48 -16.13
C GLN A 99 2.70 -7.07 -14.67
N VAL A 100 3.08 -5.82 -14.37
CA VAL A 100 2.85 -5.18 -13.08
C VAL A 100 2.37 -3.75 -13.35
N LEU A 101 1.17 -3.43 -12.88
CA LEU A 101 0.50 -2.13 -12.99
C LEU A 101 0.24 -1.58 -11.59
N LYS A 102 0.16 -0.25 -11.46
CA LYS A 102 -0.28 0.42 -10.23
C LYS A 102 -1.39 1.41 -10.49
N ASN A 103 -2.19 1.70 -9.47
CA ASN A 103 -3.28 2.68 -9.48
C ASN A 103 -4.27 2.42 -10.63
N LEU A 104 -4.61 1.15 -10.85
CA LEU A 104 -5.49 0.74 -11.94
C LEU A 104 -6.93 1.09 -11.59
N LYS A 105 -7.54 1.97 -12.38
CA LYS A 105 -8.95 2.36 -12.24
C LYS A 105 -9.83 1.46 -13.08
N ILE A 106 -10.70 0.70 -12.42
CA ILE A 106 -11.59 -0.27 -13.03
C ILE A 106 -13.03 0.17 -12.83
N ASN A 107 -13.79 0.20 -13.93
CA ASN A 107 -15.19 0.57 -13.94
C ASN A 107 -16.06 -0.69 -14.12
N PHE A 108 -17.16 -0.79 -13.38
CA PHE A 108 -18.18 -1.80 -13.65
C PHE A 108 -18.91 -1.49 -14.96
N LYS A 109 -19.27 -2.54 -15.71
CA LYS A 109 -19.99 -2.39 -16.99
C LYS A 109 -21.44 -1.91 -16.85
N THR A 110 -21.99 -1.82 -15.64
CA THR A 110 -23.43 -1.61 -15.38
C THR A 110 -23.93 -0.16 -15.52
N GLY A 111 -23.11 0.77 -16.02
CA GLY A 111 -23.57 2.13 -16.39
C GLY A 111 -23.91 3.09 -15.25
N LEU A 112 -23.93 2.64 -13.99
CA LEU A 112 -24.12 3.50 -12.81
C LEU A 112 -22.81 4.22 -12.43
N SER A 113 -22.48 5.26 -13.17
CA SER A 113 -21.24 6.06 -13.03
C SER A 113 -20.95 6.55 -11.60
N GLN A 114 -21.98 6.72 -10.76
CA GLN A 114 -21.85 7.17 -9.37
C GLN A 114 -21.26 6.12 -8.41
N PHE A 115 -21.22 4.84 -8.78
CA PHE A 115 -20.72 3.74 -7.94
C PHE A 115 -19.42 3.11 -8.47
N ASN A 116 -18.88 3.61 -9.59
CA ASN A 116 -18.01 2.83 -10.48
C ASN A 116 -16.57 3.34 -10.56
N LYS A 117 -15.88 3.57 -9.43
CA LYS A 117 -14.41 3.70 -9.45
C LYS A 117 -13.80 2.83 -8.38
N ASN A 118 -13.41 1.62 -8.76
CA ASN A 118 -12.47 0.85 -7.97
C ASN A 118 -11.06 1.20 -8.44
N GLU A 119 -10.20 1.55 -7.49
CA GLU A 119 -8.78 1.74 -7.73
C GLU A 119 -8.06 0.57 -7.07
N MET A 120 -7.31 -0.20 -7.86
CA MET A 120 -6.45 -1.27 -7.37
C MET A 120 -5.03 -0.72 -7.26
N ASP A 121 -4.46 -0.80 -6.06
CA ASP A 121 -3.14 -0.22 -5.76
C ASP A 121 -2.06 -0.86 -6.64
N VAL A 122 -2.01 -2.19 -6.69
CA VAL A 122 -1.14 -2.94 -7.61
C VAL A 122 -1.92 -4.10 -8.24
N VAL A 123 -1.72 -4.29 -9.54
CA VAL A 123 -2.24 -5.43 -10.31
C VAL A 123 -1.08 -6.11 -10.99
N LEU A 124 -1.00 -7.44 -10.92
CA LEU A 124 0.08 -8.18 -11.55
C LEU A 124 -0.41 -9.50 -12.13
N THR A 125 0.23 -9.94 -13.21
CA THR A 125 -0.13 -11.15 -13.95
C THR A 125 1.07 -12.08 -14.06
N LYS A 126 0.77 -13.39 -14.05
CA LYS A 126 1.73 -14.43 -14.41
C LYS A 126 0.98 -15.62 -15.00
N GLY A 127 1.24 -15.94 -16.26
CA GLY A 127 0.47 -16.94 -17.01
C GLY A 127 -1.03 -16.58 -17.02
N PHE A 128 -1.86 -17.53 -16.57
CA PHE A 128 -3.33 -17.36 -16.57
C PHE A 128 -3.89 -16.74 -15.28
N LYS A 129 -3.05 -16.48 -14.28
CA LYS A 129 -3.49 -15.92 -13.00
C LYS A 129 -3.19 -14.43 -12.91
N THR A 130 -4.10 -13.70 -12.29
CA THR A 130 -3.98 -12.27 -12.02
C THR A 130 -4.18 -12.04 -10.53
N ALA A 131 -3.34 -11.20 -9.92
CA ALA A 131 -3.54 -10.77 -8.55
C ALA A 131 -3.98 -9.31 -8.48
N PHE A 132 -4.96 -9.04 -7.62
CA PHE A 132 -5.24 -7.70 -7.11
C PHE A 132 -4.60 -7.56 -5.74
N VAL A 133 -3.73 -6.56 -5.62
CA VAL A 133 -2.98 -6.28 -4.40
C VAL A 133 -3.45 -4.95 -3.82
N GLU A 134 -4.00 -5.00 -2.60
CA GLU A 134 -4.39 -3.84 -1.81
C GLU A 134 -3.31 -3.57 -0.75
N CYS A 135 -2.83 -2.34 -0.67
CA CYS A 135 -1.85 -1.87 0.30
C CYS A 135 -2.54 -1.17 1.48
N LYS A 136 -2.20 -1.55 2.70
CA LYS A 136 -2.74 -0.91 3.92
C LYS A 136 -1.63 -0.50 4.88
N ALA A 137 -1.36 0.81 4.91
CA ALA A 137 -0.43 1.43 5.85
C ALA A 137 -1.01 1.57 7.27
N GLY A 138 -2.34 1.60 7.40
CA GLY A 138 -3.08 1.66 8.67
C GLY A 138 -3.78 0.34 9.03
N ASN A 139 -4.74 0.42 9.95
CA ASN A 139 -5.48 -0.77 10.41
C ASN A 139 -6.33 -1.40 9.29
N ILE A 140 -6.29 -2.72 9.21
CA ILE A 140 -7.16 -3.49 8.32
C ILE A 140 -8.44 -3.85 9.05
N LYS A 141 -9.57 -3.67 8.38
CA LYS A 141 -10.90 -4.02 8.85
C LYS A 141 -11.49 -5.10 7.96
N GLN A 142 -12.50 -5.80 8.46
CA GLN A 142 -13.21 -6.82 7.69
C GLN A 142 -13.79 -6.26 6.38
N GLU A 143 -14.29 -5.02 6.38
CA GLU A 143 -14.82 -4.36 5.17
C GLU A 143 -13.80 -4.32 4.01
N HIS A 144 -12.50 -4.19 4.32
CA HIS A 144 -11.45 -4.23 3.31
C HIS A 144 -11.29 -5.63 2.70
N VAL A 145 -11.33 -6.67 3.54
CA VAL A 145 -11.22 -8.08 3.11
C VAL A 145 -12.40 -8.46 2.22
N TYR A 146 -13.62 -8.12 2.66
CA TYR A 146 -14.84 -8.36 1.89
C TYR A 146 -14.82 -7.63 0.53
N LYS A 147 -14.45 -6.35 0.53
CA LYS A 147 -14.39 -5.55 -0.69
C LYS A 147 -13.38 -6.12 -1.68
N LEU A 148 -12.16 -6.41 -1.24
CA LEU A 148 -11.12 -6.94 -2.12
C LEU A 148 -11.53 -8.30 -2.71
N ARG A 149 -12.08 -9.19 -1.88
CA ARG A 149 -12.56 -10.49 -2.36
C ARG A 149 -13.66 -10.33 -3.40
N ALA A 150 -14.69 -9.52 -3.11
CA ALA A 150 -15.81 -9.31 -4.03
C ALA A 150 -15.37 -8.72 -5.38
N ILE A 151 -14.45 -7.75 -5.37
CA ILE A 151 -13.90 -7.15 -6.58
C ILE A 151 -13.07 -8.17 -7.37
N THR A 152 -12.27 -8.98 -6.68
CA THR A 152 -11.45 -10.03 -7.29
C THR A 152 -12.34 -11.07 -7.97
N ASP A 153 -13.36 -11.57 -7.27
CA ASP A 153 -14.31 -12.53 -7.84
C ASP A 153 -15.03 -11.96 -9.06
N TYR A 154 -15.44 -10.69 -9.00
CA TYR A 154 -16.17 -10.05 -10.09
C TYR A 154 -15.32 -9.88 -11.36
N PHE A 155 -14.08 -9.38 -11.23
CA PHE A 155 -13.27 -9.03 -12.40
C PHE A 155 -12.36 -10.17 -12.88
N LEU A 156 -11.86 -11.01 -11.96
CA LEU A 156 -10.84 -12.02 -12.26
C LEU A 156 -11.38 -13.45 -12.16
N GLY A 157 -12.57 -13.65 -11.59
CA GLY A 157 -13.17 -14.96 -11.41
C GLY A 157 -12.30 -15.92 -10.60
N SER A 158 -12.36 -17.20 -10.94
CA SER A 158 -11.66 -18.27 -10.20
C SER A 158 -10.14 -18.24 -10.28
N PHE A 159 -9.56 -17.50 -11.24
CA PHE A 159 -8.10 -17.35 -11.39
C PHE A 159 -7.57 -16.07 -10.71
N GLY A 160 -8.45 -15.30 -10.08
CA GLY A 160 -8.11 -14.12 -9.30
C GLY A 160 -7.46 -14.47 -7.97
N VAL A 161 -6.36 -13.81 -7.65
CA VAL A 161 -5.67 -13.96 -6.36
C VAL A 161 -5.76 -12.64 -5.59
N PRO A 162 -6.63 -12.54 -4.56
CA PRO A 162 -6.72 -11.34 -3.73
C PRO A 162 -5.59 -11.32 -2.70
N ILE A 163 -4.84 -10.22 -2.66
CA ILE A 163 -3.67 -10.04 -1.79
C ILE A 163 -3.78 -8.73 -1.03
N ILE A 164 -3.52 -8.76 0.28
CA ILE A 164 -3.32 -7.57 1.11
C ILE A 164 -1.85 -7.49 1.50
N VAL A 165 -1.20 -6.36 1.21
CA VAL A 165 0.11 -6.02 1.79
C VAL A 165 -0.12 -5.02 2.91
N ALA A 166 0.12 -5.46 4.13
CA ALA A 166 -0.09 -4.69 5.34
C ALA A 166 1.24 -4.14 5.86
N ARG A 167 1.21 -2.92 6.41
CA ARG A 167 2.35 -2.41 7.18
C ARG A 167 2.52 -3.13 8.52
N PHE A 168 1.44 -3.64 9.10
CA PHE A 168 1.47 -4.34 10.38
C PHE A 168 0.74 -5.66 10.29
N MET A 169 1.11 -6.59 11.15
CA MET A 169 0.33 -7.80 11.35
C MET A 169 -1.10 -7.42 11.75
N PRO A 170 -2.13 -7.85 11.00
CA PRO A 170 -3.51 -7.58 11.37
C PRO A 170 -3.87 -8.29 12.70
N GLN A 171 -4.98 -7.87 13.30
CA GLN A 171 -5.54 -8.59 14.44
C GLN A 171 -5.91 -10.03 14.05
N ALA A 172 -5.83 -10.97 15.00
CA ALA A 172 -6.05 -12.40 14.74
C ALA A 172 -7.38 -12.69 14.03
N ASN A 173 -8.47 -12.04 14.43
CA ASN A 173 -9.78 -12.15 13.79
C ASN A 173 -9.79 -11.71 12.31
N ILE A 174 -8.95 -10.75 11.93
CA ILE A 174 -8.78 -10.31 10.54
C ILE A 174 -7.96 -11.33 9.75
N VAL A 175 -6.92 -11.90 10.37
CA VAL A 175 -6.10 -12.96 9.75
C VAL A 175 -6.94 -14.21 9.48
N GLU A 176 -7.71 -14.66 10.47
CA GLU A 176 -8.69 -15.74 10.33
C GLU A 176 -9.69 -15.43 9.21
N LYS A 177 -10.22 -14.20 9.18
CA LYS A 177 -11.15 -13.81 8.12
C LYS A 177 -10.54 -13.85 6.73
N CYS A 178 -9.29 -13.41 6.58
CA CYS A 178 -8.59 -13.50 5.31
C CYS A 178 -8.40 -14.96 4.88
N LYS A 179 -8.04 -15.84 5.82
CA LYS A 179 -7.94 -17.28 5.57
C LYS A 179 -9.27 -17.87 5.09
N ASP A 180 -10.38 -17.57 5.79
CA ASP A 180 -11.72 -18.05 5.43
C ASP A 180 -12.16 -17.60 4.03
N MET A 181 -11.71 -16.43 3.60
CA MET A 181 -12.07 -15.83 2.31
C MET A 181 -11.04 -16.10 1.21
N GLY A 182 -9.96 -16.83 1.49
CA GLY A 182 -8.86 -17.05 0.54
C GLY A 182 -8.15 -15.76 0.12
N VAL A 183 -8.07 -14.77 1.02
CA VAL A 183 -7.28 -13.54 0.83
C VAL A 183 -5.91 -13.74 1.46
N HIS A 184 -4.85 -13.57 0.66
CA HIS A 184 -3.48 -13.70 1.13
C HIS A 184 -3.02 -12.41 1.81
N ILE A 185 -2.28 -12.51 2.92
CA ILE A 185 -1.72 -11.35 3.62
C ILE A 185 -0.20 -11.45 3.66
N PHE A 186 0.47 -10.34 3.35
CA PHE A 186 1.90 -10.15 3.57
C PHE A 186 2.14 -8.94 4.47
N THR A 187 3.17 -8.99 5.30
CA THR A 187 3.57 -7.93 6.22
C THR A 187 5.02 -7.51 5.96
N PRO A 188 5.61 -6.55 6.72
CA PRO A 188 7.02 -6.19 6.53
C PRO A 188 8.00 -7.35 6.73
N ILE A 189 7.63 -8.38 7.50
CA ILE A 189 8.48 -9.56 7.71
C ILE A 189 8.68 -10.30 6.39
N GLU A 190 7.62 -10.43 5.59
CA GLU A 190 7.66 -11.10 4.30
C GLU A 190 8.12 -10.19 3.16
N TYR A 191 8.26 -8.87 3.38
CA TYR A 191 8.53 -7.90 2.31
C TYR A 191 9.78 -8.24 1.48
N ASP A 192 10.85 -8.70 2.12
CA ASP A 192 12.11 -9.02 1.44
C ASP A 192 11.95 -10.16 0.42
N TYR A 193 10.97 -11.05 0.63
CA TYR A 193 10.65 -12.20 -0.24
C TYR A 193 9.29 -12.04 -0.94
N LEU A 194 8.67 -10.86 -0.90
CA LEU A 194 7.30 -10.63 -1.39
C LEU A 194 7.10 -11.08 -2.83
N ASP A 195 8.05 -10.77 -3.71
CA ASP A 195 8.02 -11.15 -5.13
C ASP A 195 8.05 -12.67 -5.32
N ILE A 196 8.83 -13.38 -4.51
CA ILE A 196 8.94 -14.84 -4.56
C ILE A 196 7.65 -15.49 -4.04
N GLU A 197 7.11 -15.01 -2.93
CA GLU A 197 5.88 -15.57 -2.36
C GLU A 197 4.66 -15.33 -3.25
N ILE A 198 4.53 -14.13 -3.83
CA ILE A 198 3.45 -13.85 -4.78
C ILE A 198 3.62 -14.68 -6.06
N GLU A 199 4.84 -14.87 -6.55
CA GLU A 199 5.09 -15.73 -7.72
C GLU A 199 4.59 -17.16 -7.50
N LYS A 200 4.76 -17.73 -6.30
CA LYS A 200 4.26 -19.08 -5.97
C LYS A 200 2.73 -19.17 -6.04
N LEU A 201 2.01 -18.11 -5.70
CA LEU A 201 0.55 -18.08 -5.77
C LEU A 201 0.04 -18.06 -7.22
N LEU A 202 0.83 -17.49 -8.13
CA LEU A 202 0.46 -17.30 -9.53
C LEU A 202 1.03 -18.35 -10.50
N LYS A 203 1.91 -19.22 -10.03
CA LYS A 203 2.24 -20.48 -10.72
C LYS A 203 1.09 -21.48 -10.58
#